data_AF-X0X929-F1
#
_entry.id   AF-X0X929-F1
#
_cell.length_a   1.000
_cell.length_b   1.000
_cell.length_c   1.000
_cell.angle_alpha   90.00
_cell.angle_beta   90.00
_cell.angle_gamma   90.00
#
_symmetry.space_group_name_H-M   'P 1'
#
loop_
_entity.id
_entity.type
_entity.pdbx_description
1 polymer ?
#
loop_
_entity_poly.entity_id
_entity_poly.type
_entity_poly.pdbx_seq_one_letter_code
_entity_poly.pdbx_strand_id
1 'polypeptide(L)'
;LTIEPGTTLLMPEDGYFKVNGGGLIAQGTPSQPITFTRASAQPWGRIYYEANVDPSSHLSHVNLLGAGGPDGSLTISDVELGIMLDNLTITDNPNSAGVFTRSPFMQLRDSRIENNQEGVHFNLGGGGQLRRNIIQNNPVGGVLVTSNNPDTCVDAIGNYWGSPDGPVDSSNVEDACFNATTNAGGGDSVSDDVLYYPWLPNEFGILNDRSSLSPEPYWVPADGVHTATLIITARDGQGNPLQGKEIQIETNI
;
A
#
# COMPACT_ATOMS: atom_id res chain seq x y z
N LEU A 1 -1.05 -5.07 -19.93
CA LEU A 1 -1.89 -3.91 -20.28
C LEU A 1 -1.28 -2.67 -19.67
N THR A 2 -1.19 -1.57 -20.43
CA THR A 2 -0.82 -0.26 -19.91
C THR A 2 -2.02 0.66 -20.03
N ILE A 3 -2.34 1.39 -18.96
CA ILE A 3 -3.43 2.38 -18.94
C ILE A 3 -2.81 3.77 -18.95
N GLU A 4 -3.30 4.65 -19.83
CA GLU A 4 -2.80 6.01 -19.95
C GLU A 4 -3.20 6.88 -18.74
N PRO A 5 -2.32 7.80 -18.28
CA PRO A 5 -2.66 8.77 -17.24
C PRO A 5 -3.95 9.53 -17.52
N GLY A 6 -4.74 9.80 -16.47
CA GLY A 6 -6.02 10.52 -16.58
C GLY A 6 -7.19 9.68 -17.09
N THR A 7 -6.98 8.39 -17.40
CA THR A 7 -8.06 7.48 -17.79
C THR A 7 -9.02 7.23 -16.62
N THR A 8 -10.33 7.29 -16.89
CA THR A 8 -11.36 6.81 -15.95
C THR A 8 -12.00 5.53 -16.51
N LEU A 9 -11.94 4.46 -15.72
CA LEU A 9 -12.58 3.19 -16.01
C LEU A 9 -13.87 3.06 -15.18
N LEU A 10 -15.00 3.00 -15.87
CA LEU A 10 -16.31 2.75 -15.28
C LEU A 10 -16.54 1.23 -15.20
N MET A 11 -16.53 0.71 -13.99
CA MET A 11 -16.65 -0.71 -13.70
C MET A 11 -18.12 -1.06 -13.47
N PRO A 12 -18.67 -2.08 -14.17
CA PRO A 12 -20.05 -2.51 -13.91
C PRO A 12 -20.16 -3.12 -12.50
N GLU A 13 -21.39 -3.22 -12.00
CA GLU A 13 -21.71 -3.95 -10.77
C GLU A 13 -21.05 -5.33 -10.78
N ASP A 14 -20.35 -5.67 -9.71
CA ASP A 14 -19.54 -6.90 -9.53
C ASP A 14 -18.43 -7.13 -10.58
N GLY A 15 -18.25 -6.21 -11.53
CA GLY A 15 -17.19 -6.27 -12.53
C GLY A 15 -15.83 -6.13 -11.87
N TYR A 16 -14.91 -7.03 -12.19
CA TYR A 16 -13.55 -7.00 -11.65
C TYR A 16 -12.50 -7.10 -12.76
N PHE A 17 -11.32 -6.54 -12.49
CA PHE A 17 -10.18 -6.60 -13.37
C PHE A 17 -9.21 -7.67 -12.85
N LYS A 18 -9.05 -8.78 -13.57
CA LYS A 18 -8.17 -9.88 -13.15
C LYS A 18 -6.87 -9.88 -13.96
N VAL A 19 -5.75 -9.90 -13.25
CA VAL A 19 -4.40 -10.12 -13.79
C VAL A 19 -3.98 -11.52 -13.36
N ASN A 20 -4.00 -12.46 -14.31
CA ASN A 20 -3.58 -13.85 -14.10
C ASN A 20 -2.72 -14.24 -15.30
N GLY A 21 -1.41 -14.16 -15.12
CA GLY A 21 -0.46 -14.08 -16.22
C GLY A 21 -0.41 -12.67 -16.87
N GLY A 22 0.80 -12.24 -17.23
CA GLY A 22 1.04 -10.90 -17.79
C GLY A 22 0.99 -9.80 -16.74
N GLY A 23 0.93 -8.54 -17.18
CA GLY A 23 1.04 -7.40 -16.26
C GLY A 23 -0.01 -6.30 -16.44
N LEU A 24 -0.20 -5.52 -15.39
CA LEU A 24 -0.96 -4.27 -15.41
C LEU A 24 -0.06 -3.14 -14.95
N ILE A 25 0.17 -2.19 -15.86
CA ILE A 25 0.88 -0.94 -15.60
C ILE A 25 -0.18 0.17 -15.62
N ALA A 26 -0.49 0.72 -14.45
CA ALA A 26 -1.34 1.90 -14.32
C ALA A 26 -0.55 2.98 -13.60
N GLN A 27 0.11 3.82 -14.38
CA GLN A 27 0.98 4.89 -13.90
C GLN A 27 0.33 6.23 -14.25
N GLY A 28 -0.48 6.75 -13.32
CA GLY A 28 -1.02 8.10 -13.41
C GLY A 28 0.04 9.16 -13.04
N THR A 29 -0.42 10.39 -12.88
CA THR A 29 0.37 11.48 -12.31
C THR A 29 -0.45 12.23 -11.26
N PRO A 30 0.15 13.07 -10.40
CA PRO A 30 -0.62 13.87 -9.45
C PRO A 30 -1.73 14.73 -10.10
N SER A 31 -1.50 15.23 -11.32
CA SER A 31 -2.48 16.03 -12.06
C SER A 31 -3.40 15.23 -12.99
N GLN A 32 -3.05 13.97 -13.27
CA GLN A 32 -3.82 13.07 -14.13
C GLN A 32 -3.81 11.65 -13.53
N PRO A 33 -4.46 11.45 -12.37
CA PRO A 33 -4.56 10.12 -11.78
C PRO A 33 -5.42 9.22 -12.67
N ILE A 34 -5.15 7.93 -12.63
CA ILE A 34 -6.04 6.92 -13.25
C ILE A 34 -7.12 6.58 -12.23
N THR A 35 -8.38 6.52 -12.65
CA THR A 35 -9.50 6.26 -11.74
C THR A 35 -10.28 5.01 -12.14
N PHE A 36 -10.42 4.06 -11.21
CA PHE A 36 -11.36 2.95 -11.29
C PHE A 36 -12.54 3.27 -10.38
N THR A 37 -13.75 3.29 -10.93
CA THR A 37 -14.95 3.61 -10.15
C THR A 37 -16.19 2.90 -10.68
N ARG A 38 -17.22 2.81 -9.83
CA ARG A 38 -18.53 2.24 -10.16
C ARG A 38 -19.21 2.96 -11.33
N ALA A 39 -19.76 2.19 -12.26
CA ALA A 39 -20.59 2.68 -13.35
C ALA A 39 -22.04 2.99 -12.90
N SER A 40 -22.44 2.51 -11.72
CA SER A 40 -23.76 2.71 -11.13
C SER A 40 -23.63 3.04 -9.63
N ALA A 41 -24.73 3.06 -8.87
CA ALA A 41 -24.67 3.20 -7.42
C ALA A 41 -24.10 1.95 -6.73
N GLN A 42 -24.17 0.79 -7.37
CA GLN A 42 -23.70 -0.48 -6.82
C GLN A 42 -22.18 -0.58 -6.89
N PRO A 43 -21.55 -1.29 -5.92
CA PRO A 43 -20.12 -1.47 -5.93
C PRO A 43 -19.65 -2.30 -7.12
N TRP A 44 -18.44 -2.02 -7.59
CA TRP A 44 -17.73 -2.92 -8.50
C TRP A 44 -16.94 -3.97 -7.70
N GLY A 45 -16.39 -4.97 -8.37
CA GLY A 45 -15.69 -6.06 -7.72
C GLY A 45 -14.35 -5.64 -7.11
N ARG A 46 -13.28 -5.75 -7.89
CA ARG A 46 -11.90 -5.49 -7.44
C ARG A 46 -10.90 -5.45 -8.59
N ILE A 47 -9.70 -4.94 -8.34
CA ILE A 47 -8.52 -5.34 -9.10
C ILE A 47 -7.94 -6.57 -8.40
N TYR A 48 -7.75 -7.65 -9.15
CA TYR A 48 -7.28 -8.93 -8.61
C TYR A 48 -6.00 -9.37 -9.33
N TYR A 49 -4.87 -9.24 -8.64
CA TYR A 49 -3.61 -9.87 -9.03
C TYR A 49 -3.58 -11.31 -8.49
N GLU A 50 -3.39 -12.28 -9.39
CA GLU A 50 -3.20 -13.70 -9.11
C GLU A 50 -1.83 -14.15 -9.64
N ALA A 51 -1.45 -15.42 -9.45
CA ALA A 51 -0.17 -15.99 -9.84
C ALA A 51 0.37 -15.58 -11.24
N ASN A 52 1.70 -15.60 -11.37
CA ASN A 52 2.45 -15.28 -12.60
C ASN A 52 2.26 -13.84 -13.09
N VAL A 53 2.14 -12.87 -12.18
CA VAL A 53 2.15 -11.44 -12.51
C VAL A 53 3.50 -11.05 -13.08
N ASP A 54 3.49 -10.31 -14.18
CA ASP A 54 4.68 -9.70 -14.76
C ASP A 54 5.30 -8.72 -13.74
N PRO A 55 6.60 -8.83 -13.43
CA PRO A 55 7.29 -7.99 -12.44
C PRO A 55 7.20 -6.49 -12.72
N SER A 56 6.93 -6.08 -13.96
CA SER A 56 6.72 -4.68 -14.33
C SER A 56 5.38 -4.12 -13.85
N SER A 57 4.47 -4.96 -13.34
CA SER A 57 3.17 -4.52 -12.86
C SER A 57 3.29 -3.62 -11.64
N HIS A 58 2.67 -2.45 -11.73
CA HIS A 58 2.61 -1.49 -10.64
C HIS A 58 1.40 -0.57 -10.78
N LEU A 59 0.92 -0.06 -9.65
CA LEU A 59 -0.08 0.98 -9.58
C LEU A 59 0.56 2.21 -8.94
N SER A 60 0.56 3.33 -9.66
CA SER A 60 1.06 4.62 -9.20
C SER A 60 0.05 5.71 -9.55
N HIS A 61 -0.31 6.58 -8.59
CA HIS A 61 -1.31 7.64 -8.78
C HIS A 61 -2.65 7.10 -9.32
N VAL A 62 -3.19 6.10 -8.63
CA VAL A 62 -4.46 5.44 -8.99
C VAL A 62 -5.50 5.63 -7.89
N ASN A 63 -6.73 5.97 -8.29
CA ASN A 63 -7.89 6.04 -7.42
C ASN A 63 -8.74 4.77 -7.58
N LEU A 64 -8.98 4.04 -6.50
CA LEU A 64 -9.88 2.90 -6.41
C LEU A 64 -11.07 3.30 -5.54
N LEU A 65 -12.21 3.57 -6.18
CA LEU A 65 -13.37 4.19 -5.53
C LEU A 65 -14.59 3.28 -5.61
N GLY A 66 -15.20 2.94 -4.48
CA GLY A 66 -16.51 2.28 -4.47
C GLY A 66 -16.51 0.81 -4.89
N ALA A 67 -15.46 0.06 -4.57
CA ALA A 67 -15.44 -1.39 -4.76
C ALA A 67 -16.16 -2.12 -3.61
N GLY A 68 -16.41 -3.41 -3.79
CA GLY A 68 -17.12 -4.23 -2.81
C GLY A 68 -16.92 -5.73 -3.03
N GLY A 69 -15.83 -6.12 -3.68
CA GLY A 69 -15.43 -7.51 -3.80
C GLY A 69 -15.23 -8.19 -2.44
N PRO A 70 -15.21 -9.54 -2.39
CA PRO A 70 -15.33 -10.30 -1.14
C PRO A 70 -14.17 -10.16 -0.16
N ASP A 71 -13.01 -9.65 -0.60
CA ASP A 71 -11.79 -9.54 0.21
C ASP A 71 -11.37 -8.06 0.35
N GLY A 72 -11.04 -7.42 -0.78
CA GLY A 72 -10.73 -6.00 -0.83
C GLY A 72 -10.75 -5.42 -2.24
N SER A 73 -10.77 -4.09 -2.33
CA SER A 73 -10.82 -3.35 -3.62
C SER A 73 -9.61 -3.66 -4.51
N LEU A 74 -8.46 -3.87 -3.88
CA LEU A 74 -7.25 -4.41 -4.47
C LEU A 74 -6.92 -5.71 -3.75
N THR A 75 -7.01 -6.83 -4.47
CA THR A 75 -6.65 -8.16 -3.96
C THR A 75 -5.37 -8.63 -4.63
N ILE A 76 -4.41 -9.09 -3.85
CA ILE A 76 -3.11 -9.58 -4.31
C ILE A 76 -2.88 -10.97 -3.72
N SER A 77 -2.93 -12.00 -4.57
CA SER A 77 -2.74 -13.39 -4.16
C SER A 77 -1.64 -14.04 -5.00
N ASP A 78 -0.77 -14.81 -4.35
CA ASP A 78 0.23 -15.67 -5.01
C ASP A 78 1.18 -14.91 -5.96
N VAL A 79 1.49 -13.65 -5.63
CA VAL A 79 2.47 -12.83 -6.36
C VAL A 79 3.85 -13.00 -5.71
N GLU A 80 4.66 -13.90 -6.27
CA GLU A 80 5.93 -14.33 -5.68
C GLU A 80 6.98 -13.21 -5.57
N LEU A 81 7.06 -12.35 -6.59
CA LEU A 81 8.09 -11.30 -6.67
C LEU A 81 7.64 -9.98 -6.02
N GLY A 82 6.49 -10.01 -5.34
CA GLY A 82 5.82 -8.87 -4.76
C GLY A 82 5.23 -7.89 -5.78
N ILE A 83 4.56 -6.85 -5.27
CA ILE A 83 4.01 -5.77 -6.06
C ILE A 83 4.24 -4.44 -5.36
N MET A 84 4.50 -3.39 -6.16
CA MET A 84 4.66 -2.03 -5.68
C MET A 84 3.40 -1.23 -5.93
N LEU A 85 2.94 -0.57 -4.87
CA LEU A 85 1.78 0.29 -4.85
C LEU A 85 2.20 1.64 -4.28
N ASP A 86 2.01 2.71 -5.04
CA ASP A 86 2.37 4.05 -4.59
C ASP A 86 1.32 5.09 -4.96
N ASN A 87 1.15 6.10 -4.11
CA ASN A 87 0.24 7.22 -4.38
C ASN A 87 -1.19 6.79 -4.72
N LEU A 88 -1.69 5.76 -4.04
CA LEU A 88 -3.04 5.27 -4.23
C LEU A 88 -4.04 6.05 -3.37
N THR A 89 -5.24 6.27 -3.89
CA THR A 89 -6.40 6.62 -3.07
C THR A 89 -7.38 5.47 -3.11
N ILE A 90 -7.58 4.81 -1.99
CA ILE A 90 -8.45 3.64 -1.85
C ILE A 90 -9.52 3.97 -0.82
N THR A 91 -10.75 4.15 -1.30
CA THR A 91 -11.84 4.61 -0.44
C THR A 91 -13.22 4.17 -0.90
N ASP A 92 -14.18 4.36 -0.01
CA ASP A 92 -15.59 4.01 -0.16
C ASP A 92 -15.80 2.52 -0.43
N ASN A 93 -15.07 1.65 0.29
CA ASN A 93 -15.22 0.19 0.19
C ASN A 93 -15.92 -0.35 1.45
N PRO A 94 -17.26 -0.18 1.61
CA PRO A 94 -17.95 -0.35 2.89
C PRO A 94 -18.04 -1.80 3.38
N ASN A 95 -17.80 -2.78 2.50
CA ASN A 95 -18.00 -4.21 2.78
C ASN A 95 -16.71 -5.04 2.65
N SER A 96 -15.55 -4.39 2.53
CA SER A 96 -14.28 -5.07 2.26
C SER A 96 -13.09 -4.25 2.70
N ALA A 97 -11.91 -4.86 2.72
CA ALA A 97 -10.67 -4.13 2.90
C ALA A 97 -10.40 -3.15 1.74
N GLY A 98 -9.62 -2.10 1.99
CA GLY A 98 -9.02 -1.32 0.91
C GLY A 98 -8.07 -2.19 0.09
N VAL A 99 -7.09 -2.78 0.77
CA VAL A 99 -6.15 -3.73 0.18
C VAL A 99 -6.20 -5.05 0.94
N PHE A 100 -6.24 -6.16 0.21
CA PHE A 100 -6.13 -7.51 0.77
C PHE A 100 -4.98 -8.24 0.10
N THR A 101 -4.11 -8.88 0.88
CA THR A 101 -2.99 -9.64 0.35
C THR A 101 -2.78 -10.98 1.04
N ARG A 102 -2.47 -11.99 0.23
CA ARG A 102 -1.91 -13.29 0.66
C ARG A 102 -0.50 -13.50 0.11
N SER A 103 0.01 -12.52 -0.63
CA SER A 103 1.35 -12.60 -1.21
C SER A 103 2.43 -12.40 -0.15
N PRO A 104 3.57 -13.09 -0.26
CA PRO A 104 4.63 -13.06 0.75
C PRO A 104 5.22 -11.66 0.96
N PHE A 105 5.11 -10.79 -0.04
CA PHE A 105 5.55 -9.41 0.06
C PHE A 105 4.68 -8.46 -0.77
N MET A 106 4.28 -7.33 -0.17
CA MET A 106 3.69 -6.18 -0.84
C MET A 106 4.33 -4.91 -0.26
N GLN A 107 4.60 -3.93 -1.11
CA GLN A 107 4.87 -2.58 -0.66
C GLN A 107 3.71 -1.66 -0.99
N LEU A 108 3.24 -0.91 0.01
CA LEU A 108 2.28 0.18 -0.16
C LEU A 108 2.84 1.46 0.48
N ARG A 109 2.97 2.52 -0.31
CA ARG A 109 3.51 3.78 0.18
C ARG A 109 2.80 5.01 -0.35
N ASP A 110 2.97 6.12 0.35
CA ASP A 110 2.52 7.44 -0.10
C ASP A 110 1.02 7.48 -0.43
N SER A 111 0.23 6.59 0.19
CA SER A 111 -1.17 6.31 -0.21
C SER A 111 -2.16 6.71 0.88
N ARG A 112 -3.42 6.89 0.49
CA ARG A 112 -4.55 7.18 1.36
C ARG A 112 -5.55 6.04 1.30
N ILE A 113 -5.77 5.40 2.45
CA ILE A 113 -6.61 4.20 2.61
C ILE A 113 -7.63 4.53 3.70
N GLU A 114 -8.81 4.97 3.27
CA GLU A 114 -9.81 5.53 4.19
C GLU A 114 -11.24 5.14 3.83
N ASN A 115 -12.14 5.15 4.82
CA ASN A 115 -13.56 4.84 4.62
C ASN A 115 -13.79 3.47 3.95
N ASN A 116 -12.94 2.50 4.26
CA ASN A 116 -13.12 1.09 3.92
C ASN A 116 -13.61 0.36 5.17
N GLN A 117 -14.01 -0.91 5.06
CA GLN A 117 -14.27 -1.70 6.28
C GLN A 117 -12.97 -1.89 7.07
N GLU A 118 -11.91 -2.29 6.36
CA GLU A 118 -10.54 -2.46 6.85
C GLU A 118 -9.58 -1.69 5.94
N GLY A 119 -8.48 -1.16 6.46
CA GLY A 119 -7.50 -0.47 5.62
C GLY A 119 -6.72 -1.47 4.75
N VAL A 120 -5.82 -2.22 5.38
CA VAL A 120 -5.00 -3.25 4.72
C VAL A 120 -5.09 -4.56 5.49
N HIS A 121 -5.47 -5.64 4.81
CA HIS A 121 -5.60 -6.98 5.37
C HIS A 121 -4.54 -7.92 4.81
N PHE A 122 -3.65 -8.38 5.66
CA PHE A 122 -2.68 -9.45 5.41
C PHE A 122 -3.24 -10.78 5.89
N ASN A 123 -3.32 -11.77 4.99
CA ASN A 123 -3.95 -13.06 5.29
C ASN A 123 -3.05 -14.23 4.88
N LEU A 124 -3.17 -15.36 5.59
CA LEU A 124 -2.51 -16.63 5.26
C LEU A 124 -1.00 -16.52 5.01
N GLY A 125 -0.29 -15.76 5.86
CA GLY A 125 1.16 -15.55 5.72
C GLY A 125 1.57 -14.43 4.77
N GLY A 126 0.61 -13.61 4.30
CA GLY A 126 0.93 -12.42 3.54
C GLY A 126 1.72 -11.40 4.38
N GLY A 127 2.77 -10.83 3.81
CA GLY A 127 3.64 -9.87 4.50
C GLY A 127 3.89 -8.62 3.66
N GLY A 128 4.50 -7.60 4.26
CA GLY A 128 4.79 -6.38 3.51
C GLY A 128 5.26 -5.19 4.32
N GLN A 129 5.49 -4.10 3.60
CA GLN A 129 5.89 -2.81 4.14
C GLN A 129 4.86 -1.74 3.78
N LEU A 130 4.38 -1.03 4.79
CA LEU A 130 3.49 0.11 4.65
C LEU A 130 4.23 1.38 5.10
N ARG A 131 4.43 2.35 4.21
CA ARG A 131 5.24 3.55 4.51
C ARG A 131 4.58 4.84 4.07
N ARG A 132 4.54 5.84 4.96
CA ARG A 132 3.97 7.16 4.67
C ARG A 132 2.58 7.02 4.04
N ASN A 133 1.71 6.26 4.68
CA ASN A 133 0.31 6.17 4.31
C ASN A 133 -0.56 6.92 5.31
N ILE A 134 -1.73 7.36 4.85
CA ILE A 134 -2.85 7.77 5.70
C ILE A 134 -3.80 6.59 5.75
N ILE A 135 -3.93 5.99 6.92
CA ILE A 135 -4.81 4.84 7.19
C ILE A 135 -5.77 5.29 8.29
N GLN A 136 -7.00 5.62 7.91
CA GLN A 136 -7.96 6.20 8.86
C GLN A 136 -9.40 5.95 8.46
N ASN A 137 -10.32 5.99 9.42
CA ASN A 137 -11.74 5.79 9.21
C ASN A 137 -12.06 4.41 8.61
N ASN A 138 -11.28 3.38 8.99
CA ASN A 138 -11.56 1.98 8.66
C ASN A 138 -12.06 1.28 9.94
N PRO A 139 -13.39 1.14 10.12
CA PRO A 139 -13.99 0.88 11.43
C PRO A 139 -13.76 -0.53 11.99
N VAL A 140 -13.32 -1.50 11.17
CA VAL A 140 -12.90 -2.83 11.65
C VAL A 140 -11.41 -2.85 12.01
N GLY A 141 -10.59 -2.09 11.28
CA GLY A 141 -9.17 -1.92 11.58
C GLY A 141 -8.40 -1.25 10.45
N GLY A 142 -7.32 -0.57 10.80
CA GLY A 142 -6.42 0.07 9.85
C GLY A 142 -5.51 -0.95 9.18
N VAL A 143 -4.84 -1.80 9.97
CA VAL A 143 -4.03 -2.91 9.46
C VAL A 143 -4.37 -4.17 10.24
N LEU A 144 -4.80 -5.20 9.52
CA LEU A 144 -5.19 -6.48 10.08
C LEU A 144 -4.27 -7.58 9.54
N VAL A 145 -3.77 -8.42 10.42
CA VAL A 145 -3.05 -9.66 10.12
C VAL A 145 -3.91 -10.82 10.61
N THR A 146 -4.37 -11.68 9.70
CA THR A 146 -4.98 -12.95 10.05
C THR A 146 -4.13 -14.08 9.50
N SER A 147 -3.27 -14.64 10.34
CA SER A 147 -2.35 -15.69 9.93
C SER A 147 -2.39 -16.87 10.88
N ASN A 148 -2.17 -18.07 10.33
CA ASN A 148 -1.78 -19.24 11.10
C ASN A 148 -0.25 -19.46 11.09
N ASN A 149 0.49 -18.56 10.44
CA ASN A 149 1.94 -18.59 10.34
C ASN A 149 2.54 -17.56 11.33
N PRO A 150 3.30 -18.01 12.35
CA PRO A 150 3.92 -17.12 13.32
C PRO A 150 5.01 -16.21 12.72
N ASP A 151 5.44 -16.43 11.48
CA ASP A 151 6.46 -15.60 10.83
C ASP A 151 5.86 -14.44 10.00
N THR A 152 4.57 -14.14 10.16
CA THR A 152 3.88 -13.13 9.35
C THR A 152 4.12 -11.73 9.91
N CYS A 153 5.13 -11.03 9.40
CA CYS A 153 5.50 -9.72 9.92
C CYS A 153 5.06 -8.60 8.98
N VAL A 154 4.36 -7.58 9.50
CA VAL A 154 4.03 -6.35 8.75
C VAL A 154 4.78 -5.16 9.32
N ASP A 155 5.68 -4.58 8.52
CA ASP A 155 6.35 -3.32 8.88
C ASP A 155 5.51 -2.13 8.41
N ALA A 156 4.77 -1.53 9.34
CA ALA A 156 3.88 -0.40 9.14
C ALA A 156 4.34 0.87 9.89
N ILE A 157 5.64 1.06 10.08
CA ILE A 157 6.13 2.27 10.76
C ILE A 157 6.14 3.47 9.80
N GLY A 158 5.86 4.66 10.34
CA GLY A 158 5.81 5.91 9.59
C GLY A 158 4.52 6.10 8.80
N ASN A 159 3.40 5.54 9.27
CA ASN A 159 2.06 5.84 8.76
C ASN A 159 1.31 6.78 9.72
N TYR A 160 0.33 7.52 9.21
CA TYR A 160 -0.64 8.25 10.01
C TYR A 160 -1.89 7.40 10.17
N TRP A 161 -2.37 7.25 11.40
CA TRP A 161 -3.43 6.31 11.76
C TRP A 161 -4.79 6.98 12.01
N GLY A 162 -4.95 8.25 11.65
CA GLY A 162 -6.14 9.04 12.02
C GLY A 162 -6.05 9.71 13.39
N SER A 163 -4.95 9.52 14.13
CA SER A 163 -4.69 10.17 15.42
C SER A 163 -3.21 10.48 15.63
N PRO A 164 -2.86 11.63 16.26
CA PRO A 164 -1.49 11.94 16.66
C PRO A 164 -0.86 10.93 17.62
N ASP A 165 -1.69 10.24 18.40
CA ASP A 165 -1.28 9.25 19.41
C ASP A 165 -1.20 7.82 18.82
N GLY A 166 -1.28 7.68 17.50
CA GLY A 166 -1.07 6.42 16.80
C GLY A 166 -2.30 5.51 16.76
N PRO A 167 -2.12 4.25 16.32
CA PRO A 167 -3.21 3.29 16.19
C PRO A 167 -3.68 2.78 17.55
N VAL A 168 -4.90 2.24 17.60
CA VAL A 168 -5.31 1.40 18.74
C VAL A 168 -4.68 0.03 18.59
N ASP A 169 -3.95 -0.40 19.61
CA ASP A 169 -3.50 -1.78 19.77
C ASP A 169 -3.88 -2.26 21.17
N SER A 170 -5.00 -2.95 21.24
CA SER A 170 -5.58 -3.46 22.49
C SER A 170 -5.06 -4.83 22.89
N SER A 171 -4.34 -5.52 22.01
CA SER A 171 -3.88 -6.87 22.25
C SER A 171 -2.61 -6.83 23.09
N ASN A 172 -2.60 -7.60 24.17
CA ASN A 172 -1.41 -7.77 25.00
C ASN A 172 -0.66 -9.08 24.69
N VAL A 173 -1.02 -9.73 23.58
CA VAL A 173 -0.29 -10.87 23.04
C VAL A 173 1.05 -10.34 22.52
N GLU A 174 2.11 -11.09 22.75
CA GLU A 174 3.42 -10.75 22.20
C GLU A 174 3.41 -11.04 20.70
N ASP A 175 3.66 -9.99 19.91
CA ASP A 175 3.90 -10.07 18.48
C ASP A 175 5.08 -11.01 18.20
N ALA A 176 4.89 -11.97 17.29
CA ALA A 176 5.91 -12.97 17.00
C ALA A 176 7.15 -12.36 16.32
N CYS A 177 6.92 -11.28 15.56
CA CYS A 177 7.93 -10.62 14.74
C CYS A 177 8.52 -9.36 15.36
N PHE A 178 7.81 -8.74 16.30
CA PHE A 178 8.14 -7.44 16.84
C PHE A 178 7.96 -7.50 18.34
N ASN A 179 8.87 -6.96 19.15
CA ASN A 179 8.56 -6.78 20.57
C ASN A 179 7.62 -5.57 20.74
N ALA A 180 6.54 -5.52 19.94
CA ALA A 180 5.57 -4.46 19.96
C ALA A 180 4.78 -4.53 21.27
N THR A 181 4.48 -3.35 21.80
CA THR A 181 3.72 -3.18 23.04
C THR A 181 2.37 -2.61 22.68
N THR A 182 1.30 -3.00 23.38
CA THR A 182 -0.02 -2.34 23.31
C THR A 182 0.08 -0.82 23.17
N ASN A 183 -0.80 -0.22 22.38
CA ASN A 183 -0.94 1.23 22.26
C ASN A 183 -2.39 1.67 22.50
N ALA A 184 -2.58 2.67 23.35
CA ALA A 184 -3.89 3.25 23.65
C ALA A 184 -4.19 4.50 22.78
N GLY A 185 -3.68 4.52 21.54
CA GLY A 185 -3.91 5.60 20.59
C GLY A 185 -5.39 5.76 20.23
N GLY A 186 -5.72 6.84 19.52
CA GLY A 186 -7.09 7.12 19.08
C GLY A 186 -7.36 6.79 17.61
N GLY A 187 -6.36 6.28 16.90
CA GLY A 187 -6.43 6.00 15.47
C GLY A 187 -7.10 4.67 15.14
N ASP A 188 -7.16 4.36 13.85
CA ASP A 188 -7.54 3.04 13.36
C ASP A 188 -6.70 1.95 14.02
N SER A 189 -7.32 0.81 14.32
CA SER A 189 -6.66 -0.25 15.08
C SER A 189 -5.67 -1.06 14.24
N VAL A 190 -4.72 -1.68 14.93
CA VAL A 190 -3.86 -2.73 14.39
C VAL A 190 -4.09 -4.04 15.13
N SER A 191 -3.85 -5.17 14.46
CA SER A 191 -3.76 -6.48 15.11
C SER A 191 -2.33 -6.77 15.57
N ASP A 192 -2.16 -7.94 16.19
CA ASP A 192 -0.86 -8.56 16.40
C ASP A 192 -0.07 -8.67 15.09
N ASP A 193 1.25 -8.74 15.24
CA ASP A 193 2.29 -8.86 14.21
C ASP A 193 2.45 -7.65 13.28
N VAL A 194 2.09 -6.45 13.76
CA VAL A 194 2.21 -5.18 13.04
C VAL A 194 3.18 -4.25 13.78
N LEU A 195 4.32 -3.94 13.16
CA LEU A 195 5.21 -2.90 13.67
C LEU A 195 4.71 -1.53 13.22
N TYR A 196 4.17 -0.72 14.13
CA TYR A 196 3.59 0.59 13.79
C TYR A 196 4.31 1.80 14.40
N TYR A 197 5.16 1.61 15.42
CA TYR A 197 5.95 2.68 16.03
C TYR A 197 7.37 2.77 15.45
N PRO A 198 7.86 3.97 15.08
CA PRO A 198 7.19 5.27 15.20
C PRO A 198 6.09 5.50 14.15
N TRP A 199 5.02 6.19 14.52
CA TRP A 199 3.98 6.67 13.59
C TRP A 199 4.14 8.16 13.28
N LEU A 200 3.41 8.63 12.27
CA LEU A 200 3.31 10.05 11.95
C LEU A 200 2.27 10.72 12.87
N PRO A 201 2.54 11.91 13.43
CA PRO A 201 1.60 12.58 14.34
C PRO A 201 0.50 13.38 13.60
N ASN A 202 0.62 13.57 12.29
CA ASN A 202 -0.34 14.33 11.49
C ASN A 202 -0.52 13.67 10.11
N GLU A 203 -1.66 13.92 9.48
CA GLU A 203 -1.81 13.71 8.04
C GLU A 203 -0.71 14.49 7.29
N PHE A 204 -0.15 13.88 6.27
CA PHE A 204 0.62 14.60 5.26
C PHE A 204 -0.33 14.91 4.09
N GLY A 205 -0.22 16.10 3.50
CA GLY A 205 -1.02 16.43 2.31
C GLY A 205 -0.73 15.46 1.15
N ILE A 206 -1.52 15.52 0.07
CA ILE A 206 -1.13 14.83 -1.18
C ILE A 206 0.30 15.25 -1.49
N LEU A 207 1.22 14.29 -1.40
CA LEU A 207 2.62 14.54 -1.67
C LEU A 207 2.68 14.95 -3.14
N ASN A 208 2.89 16.24 -3.38
CA ASN A 208 3.70 16.63 -4.52
C ASN A 208 5.15 16.28 -4.14
N ASP A 209 5.42 15.03 -3.76
CA ASP A 209 6.79 14.58 -3.58
C ASP A 209 7.43 14.64 -4.94
N ARG A 210 8.29 15.64 -5.08
CA ARG A 210 9.08 15.82 -6.28
C ARG A 210 10.40 15.07 -6.13
N SER A 211 10.84 14.80 -4.90
CA SER A 211 12.01 13.98 -4.66
C SER A 211 11.60 12.53 -4.34
N SER A 212 12.37 11.56 -4.81
CA SER A 212 12.18 10.14 -4.54
C SER A 212 13.53 9.44 -4.39
N LEU A 213 13.52 8.36 -3.61
CA LEU A 213 14.58 7.36 -3.54
C LEU A 213 13.89 6.01 -3.73
N SER A 214 14.28 5.26 -4.76
CA SER A 214 13.69 3.95 -5.06
C SER A 214 14.76 2.98 -5.54
N PRO A 215 14.92 1.79 -4.92
CA PRO A 215 15.74 0.71 -5.47
C PRO A 215 15.12 0.07 -6.71
N GLU A 216 15.95 -0.34 -7.66
CA GLU A 216 15.62 -1.11 -8.86
C GLU A 216 16.64 -2.26 -9.06
N PRO A 217 16.25 -3.54 -8.86
CA PRO A 217 14.94 -3.97 -8.35
C PRO A 217 14.72 -3.55 -6.89
N TYR A 218 13.46 -3.36 -6.48
CA TYR A 218 13.15 -2.90 -5.11
C TYR A 218 13.49 -3.92 -4.02
N TRP A 219 13.53 -5.21 -4.37
CA TRP A 219 13.97 -6.28 -3.50
C TRP A 219 15.16 -6.99 -4.13
N VAL A 220 16.06 -7.48 -3.28
CA VAL A 220 17.26 -8.19 -3.68
C VAL A 220 17.33 -9.45 -2.82
N PRO A 221 17.45 -10.66 -3.39
CA PRO A 221 17.76 -11.85 -2.62
C PRO A 221 19.01 -11.61 -1.76
N ALA A 222 18.94 -11.93 -0.47
CA ALA A 222 20.07 -11.78 0.46
C ALA A 222 21.12 -12.90 0.26
N ASP A 223 21.55 -13.15 -0.97
CA ASP A 223 22.48 -14.23 -1.33
C ASP A 223 23.92 -13.73 -1.59
N GLY A 224 24.15 -12.43 -1.40
CA GLY A 224 25.46 -11.80 -1.55
C GLY A 224 25.93 -11.65 -3.00
N VAL A 225 25.09 -12.00 -3.99
CA VAL A 225 25.46 -11.87 -5.42
C VAL A 225 24.49 -10.99 -6.20
N HIS A 226 23.23 -10.86 -5.78
CA HIS A 226 22.30 -9.92 -6.38
C HIS A 226 22.51 -8.50 -5.84
N THR A 227 22.22 -7.50 -6.68
CA THR A 227 22.34 -6.07 -6.34
C THR A 227 21.10 -5.30 -6.82
N ALA A 228 20.87 -4.12 -6.23
CA ALA A 228 19.90 -3.14 -6.70
C ALA A 228 20.55 -1.79 -6.95
N THR A 229 20.03 -1.07 -7.93
CA THR A 229 20.37 0.32 -8.21
C THR A 229 19.44 1.23 -7.43
N LEU A 230 19.96 2.05 -6.52
CA LEU A 230 19.18 3.11 -5.91
C LEU A 230 19.04 4.28 -6.88
N ILE A 231 17.81 4.52 -7.36
CA ILE A 231 17.46 5.67 -8.18
C ILE A 231 17.03 6.81 -7.27
N ILE A 232 17.76 7.92 -7.31
CA ILE A 232 17.41 9.13 -6.59
C ILE A 232 16.97 10.19 -7.58
N THR A 233 15.75 10.67 -7.40
CA THR A 233 15.27 11.87 -8.07
C THR A 233 15.19 12.95 -7.03
N ALA A 234 15.92 14.06 -7.19
CA ALA A 234 15.81 15.20 -6.31
C ALA A 234 15.19 16.38 -7.08
N ARG A 235 14.11 16.97 -6.54
CA ARG A 235 13.39 18.08 -7.15
C ARG A 235 12.93 19.10 -6.11
N ASP A 236 12.74 20.34 -6.56
CA ASP A 236 12.21 21.44 -5.74
C ASP A 236 10.70 21.31 -5.48
N GLY A 237 10.13 22.23 -4.69
CA GLY A 237 8.70 22.27 -4.39
C GLY A 237 7.79 22.54 -5.61
N GLN A 238 8.36 22.90 -6.77
CA GLN A 238 7.67 23.13 -8.02
C GLN A 238 7.77 21.91 -8.97
N GLY A 239 8.61 20.92 -8.68
CA GLY A 239 8.80 19.73 -9.52
C GLY A 239 9.97 19.79 -10.48
N ASN A 240 10.81 20.82 -10.40
CA ASN A 240 12.00 20.92 -11.23
C ASN A 240 13.13 20.09 -10.62
N PRO A 241 13.92 19.36 -11.45
CA PRO A 241 15.14 18.73 -10.97
C PRO A 241 16.05 19.73 -10.26
N LEU A 242 16.63 19.33 -9.13
CA LEU A 242 17.65 20.11 -8.43
C LEU A 242 18.99 20.01 -9.18
N GLN A 243 19.08 20.64 -10.35
CA GLN A 243 20.28 20.60 -11.20
C GLN A 243 21.50 21.18 -10.49
N GLY A 244 22.64 20.50 -10.62
CA GLY A 244 23.93 20.94 -10.05
C GLY A 244 24.01 20.85 -8.52
N LYS A 245 23.04 20.21 -7.86
CA LYS A 245 23.13 19.89 -6.44
C LYS A 245 23.78 18.52 -6.26
N GLU A 246 24.66 18.43 -5.28
CA GLU A 246 25.24 17.17 -4.82
C GLU A 246 24.19 16.42 -3.98
N ILE A 247 24.03 15.12 -4.25
CA ILE A 247 23.23 14.22 -3.43
C ILE A 247 24.23 13.33 -2.68
N GLN A 248 24.22 13.40 -1.35
CA GLN A 248 25.03 12.53 -0.50
C GLN A 248 24.14 11.43 0.08
N ILE A 249 24.62 10.19 -0.03
CA ILE A 249 24.01 9.02 0.61
C ILE A 249 24.95 8.62 1.75
N GLU A 250 24.45 8.68 2.98
CA GLU A 250 25.18 8.22 4.16
C GLU A 250 24.50 6.96 4.71
N THR A 251 25.28 5.90 4.89
CA THR A 251 24.84 4.69 5.58
C THR A 251 25.49 4.65 6.95
N ASN A 252 24.70 4.61 8.02
CA ASN A 252 25.23 4.34 9.35
C ASN A 252 25.26 2.82 9.53
N ILE A 253 26.44 2.23 9.44
CA ILE A 253 26.70 0.82 9.76
C ILE A 253 27.06 0.73 11.25
#